data_AF-A0A955FET2-F1
#
_entry.id   AF-A0A955FET2-F1
#
_cell.length_a   1.000
_cell.length_b   1.000
_cell.length_c   1.000
_cell.angle_alpha   90.00
_cell.angle_beta   90.00
_cell.angle_gamma   90.00
#
_symmetry.space_group_name_H-M   'P 1'
#
loop_
_entity.id
_entity.type
_entity.pdbx_description
1 polymer ?
#
loop_
_entity_poly.entity_id
_entity_poly.type
_entity_poly.pdbx_seq_one_letter_code
_entity_poly.pdbx_strand_id
1 'polypeptide(L)'
;MIFKKDHQGFTIVELILVITVIAILATIGLVSWNGARSTAKQNAAKTTISKMKISLSDYFTDNNKYPVNKAAICNAPTYSVTPAGDL
;
A
#
# COMPACT_ATOMS: atom_id res chain seq x y z
N MET A 1 -22.84 -57.38 17.18
CA MET A 1 -22.19 -57.06 15.90
C MET A 1 -21.39 -55.79 16.10
N ILE A 2 -20.06 -55.86 16.01
CA ILE A 2 -19.14 -54.75 16.30
C ILE A 2 -18.81 -54.03 14.98
N PHE A 3 -19.09 -52.73 14.91
CA PHE A 3 -18.73 -51.88 13.79
C PHE A 3 -17.26 -51.46 13.92
N LYS A 4 -16.40 -51.95 13.03
CA LYS A 4 -15.04 -51.41 12.85
C LYS A 4 -15.16 -50.04 12.18
N LYS A 5 -14.70 -48.99 12.85
CA LYS A 5 -14.42 -47.69 12.22
C LYS A 5 -13.10 -47.84 11.45
N ASP A 6 -13.12 -47.64 10.13
CA ASP A 6 -11.89 -47.49 9.35
C ASP A 6 -11.29 -46.12 9.66
N HIS A 7 -10.10 -46.13 10.26
CA HIS A 7 -9.29 -44.93 10.44
C HIS A 7 -8.60 -44.66 9.09
N GLN A 8 -9.23 -43.85 8.24
CA GLN A 8 -8.64 -43.39 6.99
C GLN A 8 -7.49 -42.43 7.33
N GLY A 9 -6.25 -42.88 7.12
CA GLY A 9 -5.05 -42.06 7.28
C GLY A 9 -4.86 -41.12 6.09
N PHE A 10 -4.25 -39.96 6.35
CA PHE A 10 -3.90 -38.97 5.33
C PHE A 10 -2.85 -39.56 4.37
N THR A 11 -3.04 -39.43 3.06
CA THR A 11 -2.04 -39.91 2.10
C THR A 11 -0.86 -38.94 2.03
N ILE A 12 0.35 -39.47 1.81
CA ILE A 12 1.54 -38.63 1.57
C ILE A 12 1.33 -37.75 0.32
N VAL A 13 0.58 -38.26 -0.65
CA VAL A 13 0.23 -37.53 -1.89
C VAL A 13 -0.64 -36.32 -1.58
N GLU A 14 -1.61 -36.43 -0.68
CA GLU A 14 -2.41 -35.28 -0.23
C GLU A 14 -1.54 -34.19 0.42
N LEU A 15 -0.54 -34.57 1.22
CA LEU A 15 0.33 -33.59 1.84
C LEU A 15 1.25 -32.90 0.80
N ILE A 16 1.81 -33.68 -0.12
CA ILE A 16 2.73 -33.18 -1.15
C ILE A 16 2.02 -32.24 -2.12
N LEU A 17 0.80 -32.57 -2.54
CA LEU A 17 0.04 -31.73 -3.46
C LEU A 17 -0.34 -30.39 -2.80
N VAL A 18 -0.69 -30.39 -1.52
CA VAL A 18 -1.04 -29.17 -0.78
C VAL A 18 0.15 -28.21 -0.69
N ILE A 19 1.34 -28.68 -0.27
CA ILE A 19 2.51 -27.80 -0.18
C ILE A 19 2.95 -27.30 -1.56
N THR A 20 2.75 -28.11 -2.61
CA THR A 20 3.07 -27.74 -3.99
C THR A 20 2.19 -26.58 -4.46
N VAL A 21 0.87 -26.68 -4.22
CA VAL A 21 -0.07 -25.60 -4.59
C VAL A 21 0.21 -24.32 -3.78
N ILE A 22 0.49 -24.44 -2.48
CA ILE A 22 0.84 -23.28 -1.63
C ILE A 22 2.12 -22.61 -2.13
N ALA A 23 3.15 -23.38 -2.51
CA ALA A 23 4.40 -22.82 -3.02
C ALA A 23 4.21 -22.01 -4.32
N ILE A 24 3.39 -22.49 -5.24
CA ILE A 24 3.06 -21.80 -6.50
C ILE A 24 2.28 -20.50 -6.22
N LEU A 25 1.25 -20.56 -5.37
CA LEU A 25 0.46 -19.39 -5.03
C LEU A 25 1.29 -18.33 -4.29
N ALA A 26 2.19 -18.76 -3.38
CA ALA A 26 3.08 -17.88 -2.65
C ALA A 26 4.05 -17.12 -3.58
N THR A 27 4.62 -17.79 -4.59
CA THR A 27 5.56 -17.14 -5.52
C THR A 27 4.88 -16.05 -6.34
N ILE A 28 3.68 -16.31 -6.85
CA ILE A 28 2.90 -15.33 -7.62
C ILE A 28 2.46 -14.15 -6.73
N GLY A 29 2.06 -14.45 -5.49
CA GLY A 29 1.63 -13.44 -4.52
C GLY A 29 2.73 -12.42 -4.19
N LEU A 30 3.97 -12.87 -4.00
CA LEU A 30 5.11 -11.99 -3.67
C LEU A 30 5.46 -11.02 -4.80
N VAL A 31 5.44 -11.47 -6.05
CA VAL A 31 5.74 -10.61 -7.21
C VAL A 31 4.67 -9.52 -7.38
N SER A 32 3.39 -9.90 -7.25
CA SER A 32 2.26 -8.96 -7.30
C SER A 32 2.32 -7.89 -6.20
N TRP A 33 2.64 -8.31 -4.97
CA TRP A 33 2.76 -7.43 -3.80
C TRP A 33 3.81 -6.33 -3.99
N ASN A 34 4.98 -6.67 -4.52
CA ASN A 34 6.07 -5.71 -4.74
C ASN A 34 5.69 -4.61 -5.75
N GLY A 35 5.01 -4.98 -6.85
CA GLY A 35 4.53 -4.01 -7.84
C GLY A 35 3.45 -3.07 -7.28
N ALA A 36 2.52 -3.60 -6.48
CA ALA A 36 1.46 -2.83 -5.86
C ALA A 36 1.99 -1.80 -4.84
N ARG A 37 2.97 -2.17 -4.00
CA ARG A 37 3.58 -1.25 -3.01
C ARG A 37 4.32 -0.09 -3.70
N SER A 38 5.06 -0.38 -4.77
CA SER A 38 5.75 0.65 -5.55
C SER A 38 4.76 1.62 -6.22
N THR A 39 3.71 1.08 -6.83
CA THR A 39 2.65 1.88 -7.47
C THR A 39 1.90 2.74 -6.45
N ALA A 40 1.59 2.19 -5.27
CA ALA A 40 0.96 2.93 -4.19
C ALA A 40 1.83 4.12 -3.72
N LYS A 41 3.15 3.92 -3.56
CA LYS A 41 4.09 5.01 -3.24
C LYS A 41 4.11 6.09 -4.31
N GLN A 42 4.17 5.71 -5.58
CA GLN A 42 4.14 6.65 -6.70
C GLN A 42 2.83 7.45 -6.76
N ASN A 43 1.69 6.76 -6.58
CA ASN A 43 0.38 7.40 -6.57
C ASN A 43 0.24 8.36 -5.39
N ALA A 44 0.72 7.98 -4.22
CA ALA A 44 0.73 8.86 -3.07
C ALA A 44 1.61 10.10 -3.27
N ALA A 45 2.80 9.95 -3.85
CA ALA A 45 3.65 11.08 -4.20
C ALA A 45 2.95 12.05 -5.19
N LYS A 46 2.26 11.51 -6.20
CA LYS A 46 1.44 12.31 -7.13
C LYS A 46 0.33 13.05 -6.40
N THR A 47 -0.39 12.40 -5.49
CA THR A 47 -1.44 13.03 -4.66
C THR A 47 -0.87 14.15 -3.81
N THR A 48 0.28 13.94 -3.17
CA THR A 48 0.98 14.96 -2.38
C THR A 48 1.34 16.17 -3.22
N ILE A 49 1.89 15.98 -4.42
CA ILE A 49 2.19 17.07 -5.35
C ILE A 49 0.93 17.85 -5.74
N SER A 50 -0.17 17.16 -6.05
CA SER A 50 -1.45 17.82 -6.36
C SER A 50 -1.96 18.65 -5.19
N LYS A 51 -1.88 18.13 -3.96
CA LYS A 51 -2.25 18.89 -2.74
C LYS A 51 -1.39 20.15 -2.57
N MET A 52 -0.08 20.03 -2.79
CA MET A 52 0.83 21.19 -2.73
C MET A 52 0.49 22.26 -3.77
N LYS A 53 0.11 21.87 -4.99
CA LYS A 53 -0.30 22.82 -6.04
C LYS A 53 -1.55 23.60 -5.65
N ILE A 54 -2.54 22.92 -5.08
CA ILE A 54 -3.80 23.55 -4.64
C ILE A 54 -3.50 24.56 -3.53
N SER A 55 -2.80 24.14 -2.47
CA SER A 55 -2.44 25.02 -1.34
C SER A 55 -1.61 26.23 -1.78
N LEU A 56 -0.72 26.06 -2.76
CA LEU A 56 0.07 27.14 -3.34
C LEU A 56 -0.79 28.15 -4.12
N SER A 57 -1.79 27.65 -4.86
CA SER A 57 -2.76 28.49 -5.59
C SER A 57 -3.66 29.26 -4.64
N ASP A 58 -4.10 28.61 -3.56
CA ASP A 58 -4.92 29.24 -2.52
C ASP A 58 -4.13 30.39 -1.85
N TYR A 59 -2.88 30.14 -1.48
CA TYR A 59 -2.00 31.18 -0.92
C TYR A 59 -1.81 32.36 -1.88
N PHE A 60 -1.62 32.08 -3.17
CA PHE A 60 -1.49 33.13 -4.18
C PHE A 60 -2.77 33.95 -4.32
N THR A 61 -3.95 33.31 -4.25
CA THR A 61 -5.24 34.01 -4.25
C THR A 61 -5.35 34.98 -3.07
N ASP A 62 -4.91 34.57 -1.89
CA ASP A 62 -5.04 35.38 -0.67
C ASP A 62 -3.97 36.47 -0.54
N ASN A 63 -2.74 36.19 -0.99
CA ASN A 63 -1.57 37.04 -0.73
C ASN A 63 -1.02 37.72 -1.99
N ASN A 64 -1.57 37.39 -3.17
CA ASN A 64 -1.13 37.83 -4.50
C ASN A 64 0.36 37.59 -4.78
N LYS A 65 0.95 36.61 -4.09
CA LYS A 65 2.37 36.22 -4.18
C LYS A 65 2.54 34.78 -3.73
N TYR A 66 3.54 34.10 -4.26
CA TYR A 66 3.91 32.77 -3.79
C TYR A 66 4.72 32.85 -2.48
N PRO A 67 4.63 31.85 -1.60
CA PRO A 67 5.40 31.77 -0.36
C PRO A 67 6.89 31.57 -0.69
N VAL A 68 7.74 32.48 -0.22
CA VAL A 68 9.20 32.50 -0.51
C VAL A 68 10.06 32.07 0.69
N ASN A 69 9.45 31.85 1.85
CA ASN A 69 10.15 31.43 3.06
C ASN A 69 9.41 30.28 3.74
N LYS A 70 10.14 29.51 4.55
CA LYS A 70 9.60 28.34 5.25
C LYS A 70 8.37 28.67 6.10
N ALA A 71 8.33 29.85 6.73
CA ALA A 71 7.19 30.29 7.53
C ALA A 71 5.91 30.44 6.69
N ALA A 72 5.98 31.06 5.52
CA ALA A 72 4.83 31.18 4.61
C ALA A 72 4.40 29.81 4.05
N ILE A 73 5.35 28.90 3.83
CA ILE A 73 5.11 27.50 3.43
C ILE A 73 4.59 26.64 4.61
N CYS A 74 4.56 27.12 5.85
CA CYS A 74 3.94 26.38 6.96
C CYS A 74 2.57 26.96 7.34
N ASN A 75 2.30 28.21 6.96
CA ASN A 75 1.07 28.94 7.29
C ASN A 75 -0.01 28.91 6.21
N ALA A 76 0.31 28.53 4.96
CA ALA A 76 -0.76 28.29 3.99
C ALA A 76 -1.62 27.10 4.43
N PRO A 77 -2.92 27.11 4.11
CA PRO A 77 -3.84 26.11 4.58
C PRO A 77 -3.38 24.74 4.09
N THR A 78 -2.96 23.91 5.05
CA THR A 78 -2.68 22.47 4.92
C THR A 78 -1.41 22.05 4.15
N TYR A 79 -0.24 22.28 4.76
CA TYR A 79 0.98 21.53 4.46
C TYR A 79 1.21 20.37 5.43
N SER A 80 0.17 19.66 5.84
CA SER A 80 0.34 18.33 6.44
C SER A 80 0.60 17.33 5.32
N VAL A 81 1.79 17.43 4.72
CA VAL A 81 2.37 16.31 3.98
C VAL A 81 2.76 15.27 5.00
N THR A 82 1.82 14.44 5.44
CA THR A 82 2.18 13.14 5.98
C THR A 82 2.67 12.31 4.80
N PRO A 83 3.96 11.93 4.75
CA PRO A 83 4.41 10.90 3.84
C PRO A 83 3.44 9.72 3.92
N ALA A 84 2.94 9.24 2.77
CA ALA A 84 2.05 8.09 2.72
C ALA A 84 2.72 6.75 3.09
N GLY A 85 3.83 6.81 3.81
CA GLY A 85 4.57 5.69 4.39
C GLY A 85 4.68 5.75 5.91
N ASP A 86 4.08 6.73 6.58
CA ASP A 86 4.07 6.82 8.06
C ASP A 86 2.82 6.16 8.68
N LEU A 87 2.35 5.07 8.06
CA LEU A 87 1.47 4.04 8.63
C LEU A 87 2.07 2.65 8.36
#